data_AF-A0A0H5CAA4-F1
#
_entry.id   AF-A0A0H5CAA4-F1
#
_cell.length_a   1.000
_cell.length_b   1.000
_cell.length_c   1.000
_cell.angle_alpha   90.00
_cell.angle_beta   90.00
_cell.angle_gamma   90.00
#
_symmetry.space_group_name_H-M   'P 1'
#
loop_
_entity.id
_entity.type
_entity.pdbx_description
1 polymer ?
#
loop_
_entity_poly.entity_id
_entity_poly.type
_entity_poly.pdbx_seq_one_letter_code
_entity_poly.pdbx_strand_id
1 'polypeptide(L)'
;MGNAESKLAYKNRLFRLAGVAYSEEEGVDDIKLEIGSQDPYWRMFWEVPTSAEEVFAILTYSDIKEIRDSNKANFLNWIRIVTFKLVSISRSKTFAEDEKSKKELLNCVRVLTRIVPFLFEMGSLWEKDVNNLFWSVGLNAPSDESPFTGTTTSATVGSFSSSESRNVSLESSSVKANIGQRLNASPSSTRANVGQGTATLPLGHTLITTLVDLLFTREFTLERNGVRGSEYKIWEAGIGYNAKYEKNVTPIGFQ
;
A
#
# COMPACT_ATOMS: atom_id res chain seq x y z
N MET A 1 28.41 6.20 28.13
CA MET A 1 27.61 4.96 28.19
C MET A 1 26.56 5.03 27.09
N GLY A 2 26.20 3.95 26.40
CA GLY A 2 24.88 3.94 25.73
C GLY A 2 24.78 3.78 24.21
N ASN A 3 25.81 3.38 23.45
CA ASN A 3 25.58 2.98 22.05
C ASN A 3 25.24 1.48 21.92
N ALA A 4 26.02 0.60 22.58
CA ALA A 4 25.79 -0.85 22.53
C ALA A 4 24.49 -1.27 23.22
N GLU A 5 24.17 -0.67 24.37
CA GLU A 5 22.94 -0.92 25.13
C GLU A 5 21.69 -0.45 24.37
N SER A 6 21.77 0.72 23.72
CA SER A 6 20.69 1.23 22.86
C SER A 6 20.45 0.33 21.64
N LYS A 7 21.52 -0.19 21.03
CA LYS A 7 21.42 -1.16 19.92
C LYS A 7 20.81 -2.48 20.36
N LEU A 8 21.18 -2.98 21.53
CA LEU A 8 20.59 -4.19 22.09
C LEU A 8 19.11 -3.99 22.43
N ALA A 9 18.76 -2.86 23.05
CA ALA A 9 17.37 -2.51 23.32
C ALA A 9 16.54 -2.37 22.04
N TYR A 10 17.13 -1.82 20.96
CA TYR A 10 16.49 -1.79 19.65
C TYR A 10 16.26 -3.20 19.12
N LYS A 11 17.28 -4.08 19.14
CA LYS A 11 17.14 -5.46 18.67
C LYS A 11 16.07 -6.22 19.45
N ASN A 12 16.03 -6.09 20.77
CA ASN A 12 14.99 -6.72 21.59
C ASN A 12 13.59 -6.26 21.17
N ARG A 13 13.42 -4.96 20.89
CA ARG A 13 12.15 -4.44 20.34
C ARG A 13 11.87 -4.92 18.93
N LEU A 14 12.89 -5.06 18.08
CA LEU A 14 12.76 -5.57 16.72
C LEU A 14 12.19 -7.00 16.72
N PHE A 15 12.67 -7.87 17.60
CA PHE A 15 12.18 -9.25 17.72
C PHE A 15 10.72 -9.36 18.22
N ARG A 16 10.13 -8.28 18.75
CA ARG A 16 8.68 -8.21 18.99
C ARG A 16 7.89 -8.44 17.69
N LEU A 17 8.43 -8.06 16.52
CA LEU A 17 7.80 -8.34 15.23
C LEU A 17 7.66 -9.82 14.95
N ALA A 18 8.60 -10.66 15.40
CA ALA A 18 8.57 -12.10 15.21
C ALA A 18 7.42 -12.78 15.99
N GLY A 19 6.69 -12.04 16.84
CA GLY A 19 5.57 -12.55 17.62
C GLY A 19 5.98 -13.21 18.93
N VAL A 20 7.25 -13.08 19.34
CA VAL A 20 7.73 -13.54 20.65
C VAL A 20 7.26 -12.55 21.71
N ALA A 21 6.06 -12.79 22.26
CA ALA A 21 5.72 -12.25 23.56
C ALA A 21 6.49 -13.08 24.60
N TYR A 22 7.30 -12.45 25.44
CA TYR A 22 7.76 -13.06 26.68
C TYR A 22 6.55 -13.18 27.60
N SER A 23 5.70 -14.18 27.40
CA SER A 23 4.67 -14.56 28.35
C SER A 23 5.14 -15.84 29.04
N GLU A 24 5.45 -15.73 30.34
CA GLU A 24 5.83 -16.84 31.23
C GLU A 24 4.64 -17.75 31.58
N GLU A 25 3.48 -17.57 30.96
CA GLU A 25 2.30 -18.40 31.20
C GLU A 25 2.21 -19.48 30.12
N GLU A 26 2.66 -20.68 30.49
CA GLU A 26 2.49 -21.90 29.72
C GLU A 26 0.99 -22.17 29.46
N GLY A 27 0.62 -22.30 28.18
CA GLY A 27 -0.64 -22.96 27.81
C GLY A 27 -1.70 -22.15 27.07
N VAL A 28 -1.32 -21.15 26.27
CA VAL A 28 -2.25 -20.56 25.28
C VAL A 28 -1.65 -20.65 23.89
N ASP A 29 -2.24 -21.50 23.06
CA ASP A 29 -1.87 -21.83 21.69
C ASP A 29 -1.50 -20.58 20.86
N ASP A 30 -0.27 -20.51 20.35
CA ASP A 30 0.16 -19.77 19.14
C ASP A 30 -0.54 -18.44 18.82
N ILE A 31 -0.79 -17.57 19.81
CA ILE A 31 -1.29 -16.22 19.53
C ILE A 31 -0.11 -15.41 19.00
N LYS A 32 0.09 -15.44 17.67
CA LYS A 32 0.98 -14.51 16.98
C LYS A 32 0.49 -13.10 17.26
N LEU A 33 1.15 -12.41 18.19
CA LEU A 33 0.75 -11.07 18.61
C LEU A 33 0.89 -10.12 17.41
N GLU A 34 -0.24 -9.72 16.84
CA GLU A 34 -0.27 -8.72 15.77
C GLU A 34 -0.11 -7.33 16.39
N ILE A 35 0.84 -6.56 15.86
CA ILE A 35 1.05 -5.18 16.30
C ILE A 35 0.11 -4.28 15.51
N GLY A 36 -0.78 -3.57 16.22
CA GLY A 36 -1.74 -2.67 15.61
C GLY A 36 -1.09 -1.57 14.76
N SER A 37 -1.75 -1.16 13.68
CA SER A 37 -1.17 -0.22 12.70
C SER A 37 -0.89 1.18 13.25
N GLN A 38 -1.58 1.58 14.33
CA GLN A 38 -1.40 2.88 15.00
C GLN A 38 -0.50 2.79 16.24
N ASP A 39 0.11 1.63 16.52
CA ASP A 39 0.98 1.46 17.68
C ASP A 39 2.21 2.39 17.58
N PRO A 40 2.54 3.19 18.61
CA PRO A 40 3.74 4.00 18.64
C PRO A 40 5.04 3.22 18.43
N TYR A 41 5.03 1.89 18.61
CA TYR A 41 6.10 0.95 18.30
C TYR A 41 6.78 1.26 16.96
N TRP A 42 6.00 1.52 15.91
CA TRP A 42 6.52 1.73 14.57
C TRP A 42 7.45 2.94 14.45
N ARG A 43 7.34 3.91 15.37
CA ARG A 43 8.18 5.12 15.37
C ARG A 43 9.67 4.83 15.46
N MET A 44 10.05 3.70 16.07
CA MET A 44 11.45 3.32 16.18
C MET A 44 12.15 3.16 14.83
N PHE A 45 11.43 2.85 13.75
CA PHE A 45 12.02 2.63 12.42
C PHE A 45 12.42 3.91 11.70
N TRP A 46 11.84 5.06 12.05
CA TRP A 46 12.17 6.35 11.43
C TRP A 46 12.77 7.38 12.40
N GLU A 47 12.57 7.23 13.71
CA GLU A 47 13.10 8.16 14.72
C GLU A 47 14.50 7.78 15.25
N VAL A 48 14.81 6.48 15.35
CA VAL A 48 16.06 6.01 16.00
C VAL A 48 17.26 6.01 15.07
N PRO A 49 17.20 5.46 13.84
CA PRO A 49 18.39 5.37 13.00
C PRO A 49 18.90 6.75 12.58
N THR A 50 20.21 6.91 12.52
CA THR A 50 20.84 8.19 12.15
C THR A 50 21.46 8.15 10.75
N SER A 51 21.85 6.96 10.27
CA SER A 51 22.52 6.77 8.98
C SER A 51 22.09 5.48 8.27
N ALA A 52 22.43 5.35 6.99
CA ALA A 52 22.21 4.11 6.24
C ALA A 52 23.04 2.95 6.81
N GLU A 53 24.30 3.19 7.16
CA GLU A 53 25.17 2.17 7.76
C GLU A 53 24.58 1.60 9.05
N GLU A 54 24.01 2.47 9.90
CA GLU A 54 23.37 2.04 11.14
C GLU A 54 22.14 1.18 10.89
N VAL A 55 21.26 1.55 9.95
CA VAL A 55 20.09 0.73 9.58
C VAL A 55 20.52 -0.66 9.13
N PHE A 56 21.56 -0.75 8.28
CA PHE A 56 22.02 -2.02 7.73
C PHE A 56 22.76 -2.88 8.76
N ALA A 57 23.43 -2.26 9.73
CA ALA A 57 24.07 -2.95 10.85
C ALA A 57 23.05 -3.48 11.87
N ILE A 58 21.99 -2.72 12.15
CA ILE A 58 20.94 -3.11 13.08
C ILE A 58 20.02 -4.17 12.46
N LEU A 59 19.58 -3.96 11.21
CA LEU A 59 18.72 -4.87 10.47
C LEU A 59 19.56 -5.86 9.66
N THR A 60 20.07 -6.87 10.35
CA THR A 60 20.89 -7.91 9.73
C THR A 60 20.04 -8.82 8.84
N TYR A 61 20.71 -9.52 7.90
CA TYR A 61 20.02 -10.45 7.00
C TYR A 61 19.27 -11.54 7.78
N SER A 62 19.92 -12.12 8.79
CA SER A 62 19.34 -13.19 9.61
C SER A 62 18.12 -12.71 10.40
N ASP A 63 18.21 -11.53 11.03
CA ASP A 63 17.10 -10.98 11.84
C ASP A 63 15.85 -10.71 10.98
N ILE A 64 16.01 -10.11 9.79
CA ILE A 64 14.87 -9.82 8.90
C ILE A 64 14.23 -11.12 8.41
N LYS A 65 15.05 -12.11 8.04
CA LYS A 65 14.59 -13.43 7.60
C LYS A 65 13.80 -14.14 8.69
N GLU A 66 14.31 -14.12 9.93
CA GLU A 66 13.64 -14.72 11.09
C GLU A 66 12.29 -14.06 11.37
N ILE A 67 12.20 -12.73 11.34
CA ILE A 67 10.96 -11.98 11.53
C ILE A 67 9.93 -12.35 10.44
N ARG A 68 10.38 -12.37 9.18
CA ARG A 68 9.55 -12.71 8.02
C ARG A 68 8.95 -14.10 8.14
N ASP A 69 9.78 -15.09 8.49
CA ASP A 69 9.40 -16.50 8.53
C ASP A 69 8.56 -16.82 9.79
N SER A 70 8.84 -16.15 10.91
CA SER A 70 8.09 -16.30 12.17
C SER A 70 6.70 -15.67 12.09
N ASN A 71 6.62 -14.40 11.68
CA ASN A 71 5.37 -13.66 11.63
C ASN A 71 5.26 -12.80 10.36
N LYS A 72 4.81 -13.47 9.29
CA LYS A 72 4.51 -12.86 8.00
C LYS A 72 3.53 -11.68 8.10
N ALA A 73 2.51 -11.74 8.94
CA ALA A 73 1.51 -10.67 9.05
C ALA A 73 2.15 -9.36 9.54
N ASN A 74 2.93 -9.45 10.63
CA ASN A 74 3.69 -8.30 11.14
C ASN A 74 4.75 -7.81 10.15
N PHE A 75 5.42 -8.70 9.42
CA PHE A 75 6.39 -8.31 8.39
C PHE A 75 5.73 -7.52 7.25
N LEU A 76 4.57 -7.96 6.74
CA LEU A 76 3.83 -7.22 5.72
C LEU A 76 3.31 -5.88 6.27
N ASN A 77 2.84 -5.86 7.52
CA ASN A 77 2.38 -4.63 8.16
C ASN A 77 3.53 -3.63 8.35
N TRP A 78 4.73 -4.11 8.65
CA TRP A 78 5.93 -3.29 8.76
C TRP A 78 6.22 -2.53 7.46
N ILE A 79 6.23 -3.24 6.32
CA ILE A 79 6.42 -2.61 5.00
C ILE A 79 5.31 -1.60 4.73
N ARG A 80 4.06 -1.96 5.00
CA ARG A 80 2.88 -1.10 4.81
C ARG A 80 2.99 0.20 5.59
N ILE A 81 3.30 0.13 6.88
CA ILE A 81 3.31 1.29 7.78
C ILE A 81 4.46 2.22 7.45
N VAL A 82 5.66 1.68 7.18
CA VAL A 82 6.80 2.51 6.77
C VAL A 82 6.51 3.20 5.43
N THR A 83 5.82 2.52 4.51
CA THR A 83 5.35 3.12 3.25
C THR A 83 4.36 4.26 3.49
N PHE A 84 3.36 4.07 4.37
CA PHE A 84 2.42 5.14 4.70
C PHE A 84 3.07 6.34 5.36
N LYS A 85 4.00 6.11 6.28
CA LYS A 85 4.74 7.18 6.94
C LYS A 85 5.57 7.97 5.91
N LEU A 86 6.23 7.30 4.97
CA LEU A 86 6.96 7.94 3.87
C LEU A 86 6.05 8.87 3.06
N VAL A 87 4.91 8.34 2.60
CA VAL A 87 3.93 9.09 1.80
C VAL A 87 3.29 10.24 2.60
N SER A 88 3.06 10.04 3.90
CA SER A 88 2.50 11.06 4.77
C SER A 88 3.47 12.23 4.96
N ILE A 89 4.75 11.95 5.19
CA ILE A 89 5.78 12.99 5.32
C ILE A 89 5.96 13.76 4.00
N SER A 90 6.04 13.07 2.86
CA SER A 90 6.30 13.72 1.57
C SER A 90 5.17 14.67 1.14
N ARG A 91 3.93 14.39 1.55
CA ARG A 91 2.75 15.22 1.25
C ARG A 91 2.57 16.39 2.23
N SER A 92 3.39 16.48 3.27
CA SER A 92 3.33 17.58 4.22
C SER A 92 3.76 18.90 3.57
N LYS A 93 2.96 19.95 3.77
CA LYS A 93 3.24 21.29 3.23
C LYS A 93 4.55 21.89 3.75
N THR A 94 5.00 21.46 4.93
CA THR A 94 6.20 21.94 5.61
C THR A 94 7.41 21.03 5.43
N PHE A 95 7.32 19.99 4.59
CA PHE A 95 8.38 19.01 4.41
C PHE A 95 9.75 19.63 4.07
N ALA A 96 9.76 20.63 3.18
CA ALA A 96 11.00 21.27 2.73
C ALA A 96 11.74 22.05 3.83
N GLU A 97 11.02 22.52 4.85
CA GLU A 97 11.56 23.36 5.92
C GLU A 97 11.96 22.56 7.16
N ASP A 98 11.37 21.37 7.37
CA ASP A 98 11.60 20.55 8.55
C ASP A 98 12.69 19.48 8.33
N GLU A 99 13.89 19.76 8.83
CA GLU A 99 15.02 18.82 8.82
C GLU A 99 14.72 17.50 9.55
N LYS A 100 13.84 17.51 10.56
CA LYS A 100 13.42 16.29 11.25
C LYS A 100 12.63 15.39 10.29
N SER A 101 11.64 15.96 9.61
CA SER A 101 10.84 15.26 8.59
C SER A 101 11.71 14.67 7.48
N LYS A 102 12.72 15.40 6.98
CA LYS A 102 13.67 14.88 5.98
C LYS A 102 14.43 13.66 6.50
N LYS A 103 14.92 13.71 7.73
CA LYS A 103 15.63 12.58 8.36
C LYS A 103 14.72 11.36 8.53
N GLU A 104 13.51 11.56 9.06
CA GLU A 104 12.53 10.48 9.20
C GLU A 104 12.19 9.85 7.84
N LEU A 105 11.97 10.67 6.80
CA LEU A 105 11.70 10.21 5.45
C LEU A 105 12.85 9.36 4.90
N LEU A 106 14.09 9.84 5.04
CA LEU A 106 15.28 9.10 4.59
C LEU A 106 15.43 7.77 5.33
N ASN A 107 15.10 7.73 6.62
CA ASN A 107 15.08 6.49 7.38
C ASN A 107 14.01 5.52 6.87
N CYS A 108 12.80 6.00 6.55
CA CYS A 108 11.78 5.17 5.89
C CYS A 108 12.30 4.56 4.59
N VAL A 109 12.94 5.35 3.72
CA VAL A 109 13.54 4.86 2.47
C VAL A 109 14.61 3.80 2.75
N ARG A 110 15.54 4.04 3.69
CA ARG A 110 16.60 3.08 4.06
C ARG A 110 16.03 1.75 4.55
N VAL A 111 15.03 1.82 5.44
CA VAL A 111 14.36 0.63 5.97
C VAL A 111 13.66 -0.13 4.84
N LEU A 112 12.87 0.55 4.00
CA LEU A 112 12.18 -0.08 2.86
C LEU A 112 13.17 -0.75 1.90
N THR A 113 14.24 -0.06 1.49
CA THR A 113 15.29 -0.63 0.63
C THR A 113 15.91 -1.89 1.24
N ARG A 114 16.02 -1.95 2.57
CA ARG A 114 16.60 -3.09 3.28
C ARG A 114 15.64 -4.27 3.37
N ILE A 115 14.35 -4.05 3.62
CA ILE A 115 13.39 -5.12 3.95
C ILE A 115 12.59 -5.61 2.74
N VAL A 116 12.31 -4.76 1.76
CA VAL A 116 11.50 -5.11 0.58
C VAL A 116 12.08 -6.29 -0.22
N PRO A 117 13.42 -6.45 -0.41
CA PRO A 117 13.95 -7.62 -1.09
C PRO A 117 13.51 -8.96 -0.47
N PHE A 118 13.36 -9.00 0.86
CA PHE A 118 12.94 -10.22 1.58
C PHE A 118 11.48 -10.60 1.33
N LEU A 119 10.66 -9.67 0.83
CA LEU A 119 9.29 -9.96 0.38
C LEU A 119 9.29 -10.92 -0.83
N PHE A 120 10.26 -10.76 -1.73
CA PHE A 120 10.40 -11.60 -2.93
C PHE A 120 11.10 -12.95 -2.64
N GLU A 121 11.74 -13.06 -1.49
CA GLU A 121 12.28 -14.32 -0.98
C GLU A 121 11.22 -15.16 -0.21
N MET A 122 10.01 -14.62 0.02
CA MET A 122 8.90 -15.46 0.47
C MET A 122 8.68 -16.56 -0.56
N GLY A 123 8.30 -17.77 -0.14
CA GLY A 123 8.18 -18.95 -1.01
C GLY A 123 7.15 -18.79 -2.16
N SER A 124 6.48 -19.86 -2.57
CA SER A 124 5.62 -19.85 -3.77
C SER A 124 4.45 -18.82 -3.79
N LEU A 125 4.20 -18.10 -2.69
CA LEU A 125 3.09 -17.16 -2.54
C LEU A 125 3.49 -15.68 -2.58
N TRP A 126 4.77 -15.33 -2.78
CA TRP A 126 5.23 -13.94 -2.76
C TRP A 126 4.44 -13.03 -3.70
N GLU A 127 4.06 -13.53 -4.89
CA GLU A 127 3.32 -12.75 -5.88
C GLU A 127 1.95 -12.32 -5.36
N LYS A 128 1.25 -13.22 -4.67
CA LYS A 128 -0.05 -12.92 -4.05
C LYS A 128 0.11 -11.87 -2.94
N ASP A 129 1.16 -11.98 -2.14
CA ASP A 129 1.41 -11.05 -1.04
C ASP A 129 1.80 -9.66 -1.55
N VAL A 130 2.66 -9.58 -2.57
CA VAL A 130 3.03 -8.34 -3.24
C VAL A 130 1.81 -7.67 -3.85
N ASN A 131 0.97 -8.43 -4.55
CA ASN A 131 -0.28 -7.92 -5.13
C ASN A 131 -1.23 -7.38 -4.06
N ASN A 132 -1.43 -8.14 -2.98
CA ASN A 132 -2.28 -7.71 -1.87
C ASN A 132 -1.74 -6.48 -1.13
N LEU A 133 -0.43 -6.37 -0.99
CA LEU A 133 0.21 -5.26 -0.30
C LEU A 133 0.21 -3.98 -1.15
N PHE A 134 0.68 -4.05 -2.40
CA PHE A 134 0.94 -2.87 -3.22
C PHE A 134 -0.17 -2.56 -4.23
N TRP A 135 -0.82 -3.56 -4.81
CA TRP A 135 -1.65 -3.38 -6.01
C TRP A 135 -3.15 -3.49 -5.74
N SER A 136 -3.55 -4.08 -4.61
CA SER A 136 -4.95 -4.13 -4.18
C SER A 136 -5.46 -2.79 -3.67
N VAL A 137 -6.62 -2.38 -4.19
CA VAL A 137 -7.38 -1.21 -3.73
C VAL A 137 -8.20 -1.60 -2.50
N GLY A 138 -8.33 -0.71 -1.51
CA GLY A 138 -9.18 -0.92 -0.33
C GLY A 138 -8.56 -1.71 0.84
N LEU A 139 -7.59 -2.59 0.61
CA LEU A 139 -6.86 -3.33 1.68
C LEU A 139 -5.85 -2.47 2.46
N ASN A 140 -5.65 -1.23 2.01
CA ASN A 140 -4.61 -0.32 2.45
C ASN A 140 -5.16 0.86 3.26
N ALA A 141 -6.48 0.95 3.49
CA ALA A 141 -7.01 1.94 4.41
C ALA A 141 -6.61 1.57 5.86
N PRO A 142 -6.12 2.52 6.69
CA PRO A 142 -6.02 2.30 8.13
C PRO A 142 -7.44 2.06 8.64
N SER A 143 -7.72 0.82 9.02
CA SER A 143 -9.05 0.29 9.36
C SER A 143 -9.63 0.97 10.59
N ASP A 144 -10.87 1.48 10.47
CA ASP A 144 -11.77 1.73 11.61
C ASP A 144 -13.09 0.95 11.50
N GLU A 145 -13.28 0.10 10.48
CA GLU A 145 -14.47 -0.77 10.41
C GLU A 145 -14.13 -2.19 9.93
N SER A 146 -14.82 -3.16 10.54
CA SER A 146 -14.64 -4.61 10.39
C SER A 146 -14.63 -5.08 8.92
N PRO A 147 -13.79 -6.08 8.55
CA PRO A 147 -13.77 -6.61 7.21
C PRO A 147 -14.92 -7.61 7.01
N PHE A 148 -16.08 -7.10 6.56
CA PHE A 148 -17.02 -7.90 5.77
C PHE A 148 -17.18 -7.27 4.39
N THR A 149 -16.08 -7.19 3.66
CA THR A 149 -16.09 -6.97 2.21
C THR A 149 -15.36 -8.13 1.57
N GLY A 150 -16.05 -9.27 1.54
CA GLY A 150 -15.68 -10.36 0.64
C GLY A 150 -15.78 -9.84 -0.79
N THR A 151 -14.64 -9.75 -1.48
CA THR A 151 -14.59 -9.62 -2.93
C THR A 151 -15.26 -10.85 -3.52
N THR A 152 -16.55 -10.75 -3.85
CA THR A 152 -17.26 -11.79 -4.59
C THR A 152 -17.25 -11.40 -6.06
N THR A 153 -16.60 -12.21 -6.88
CA THR A 153 -16.77 -12.22 -8.35
C THR A 153 -18.00 -13.04 -8.76
N SER A 154 -18.79 -13.54 -7.81
CA SER A 154 -20.03 -14.26 -8.05
C SER A 154 -21.21 -13.29 -8.06
N ALA A 155 -21.60 -12.82 -9.24
CA ALA A 155 -22.93 -12.28 -9.44
C ALA A 155 -23.94 -13.43 -9.32
N THR A 156 -24.61 -13.55 -8.18
CA THR A 156 -25.77 -14.45 -8.04
C THR A 156 -26.92 -13.87 -8.85
N VAL A 157 -27.17 -14.43 -10.04
CA VAL A 157 -28.38 -14.18 -10.81
C VAL A 157 -29.54 -14.78 -10.02
N GLY A 158 -30.50 -13.95 -9.62
CA GLY A 158 -31.64 -14.36 -8.79
C GLY A 158 -32.38 -15.55 -9.39
N SER A 159 -32.34 -16.68 -8.71
CA SER A 159 -33.25 -17.80 -8.96
C SER A 159 -34.63 -17.42 -8.44
N PHE A 160 -35.64 -17.48 -9.30
CA PHE A 160 -37.03 -17.24 -8.94
C PHE A 160 -37.52 -18.40 -8.08
N SER A 161 -37.57 -18.21 -6.77
CA SER A 161 -38.39 -19.03 -5.88
C SER A 161 -39.84 -18.61 -6.03
N SER A 162 -40.62 -19.38 -6.78
CA SER A 162 -42.08 -19.28 -6.78
C SER A 162 -42.64 -20.15 -5.64
N SER A 163 -42.89 -19.55 -4.48
CA SER A 163 -43.79 -20.11 -3.48
C SER A 163 -45.07 -19.27 -3.45
N GLU A 164 -46.03 -19.62 -4.30
CA GLU A 164 -47.47 -19.43 -4.03
C GLU A 164 -48.31 -20.11 -5.11
N SER A 165 -49.08 -21.11 -4.68
CA SER A 165 -50.01 -21.88 -5.50
C SER A 165 -51.16 -21.00 -6.00
N ARG A 166 -51.22 -20.76 -7.31
CA ARG A 166 -52.44 -20.32 -7.99
C ARG A 166 -52.66 -21.16 -9.25
N ASN A 167 -53.76 -21.92 -9.26
CA ASN A 167 -54.25 -22.62 -10.45
C ASN A 167 -54.58 -21.60 -11.53
N VAL A 168 -53.83 -21.59 -12.63
CA VAL A 168 -54.20 -20.87 -13.84
C VAL A 168 -54.01 -21.80 -15.03
N SER A 169 -55.11 -22.13 -15.68
CA SER A 169 -55.18 -22.98 -16.87
C SER A 169 -54.30 -22.44 -17.98
N LEU A 170 -53.53 -23.33 -18.62
CA LEU A 170 -52.71 -23.00 -19.77
C LEU A 170 -53.58 -22.78 -21.01
N GLU A 171 -53.78 -21.52 -21.38
CA GLU A 171 -54.02 -21.15 -22.78
C GLU A 171 -52.87 -20.28 -23.28
N SER A 172 -52.30 -20.74 -24.40
CA SER A 172 -51.25 -20.09 -25.17
C SER A 172 -51.57 -18.61 -25.41
N SER A 173 -50.90 -17.71 -24.71
CA SER A 173 -50.92 -16.28 -25.02
C SER A 173 -49.62 -15.59 -24.63
N SER A 174 -49.21 -14.65 -25.46
CA SER A 174 -47.89 -14.03 -25.57
C SER A 174 -47.33 -13.44 -24.26
N VAL A 175 -46.04 -13.61 -24.01
CA VAL A 175 -45.31 -12.88 -22.98
C VAL A 175 -45.17 -11.41 -23.39
N LYS A 176 -46.04 -10.53 -22.88
CA LYS A 176 -45.79 -9.08 -22.88
C LYS A 176 -44.91 -8.74 -21.67
N ALA A 177 -43.71 -8.20 -21.92
CA ALA A 177 -42.89 -7.63 -20.86
C ALA A 177 -43.62 -6.46 -20.21
N ASN A 178 -43.88 -6.56 -18.89
CA ASN A 178 -44.56 -5.52 -18.13
C ASN A 178 -43.56 -4.37 -17.83
N ILE A 179 -43.34 -3.50 -18.82
CA ILE A 179 -42.47 -2.34 -18.70
C ILE A 179 -43.22 -1.26 -17.92
N GLY A 180 -42.86 -1.09 -16.64
CA GLY A 180 -43.39 0.00 -15.80
C GLY A 180 -43.66 -0.33 -14.33
N GLN A 181 -43.50 -1.58 -13.90
CA GLN A 181 -43.74 -1.94 -12.51
C GLN A 181 -42.55 -1.51 -11.62
N ARG A 182 -42.71 -0.44 -10.84
CA ARG A 182 -41.73 -0.02 -9.83
C ARG A 182 -41.64 -1.09 -8.75
N LEU A 183 -40.53 -1.83 -8.72
CA LEU A 183 -40.23 -2.80 -7.68
C LEU A 183 -39.71 -2.04 -6.44
N ASN A 184 -40.45 -2.11 -5.34
CA ASN A 184 -39.96 -1.62 -4.04
C ASN A 184 -38.89 -2.58 -3.52
N ALA A 185 -37.70 -2.05 -3.22
CA ALA A 185 -36.59 -2.83 -2.70
C ALA A 185 -36.91 -3.42 -1.32
N SER A 186 -36.69 -4.73 -1.14
CA SER A 186 -36.82 -5.39 0.16
C SER A 186 -35.74 -4.90 1.14
N PRO A 187 -36.01 -4.86 2.45
CA PRO A 187 -35.05 -4.42 3.48
C PRO A 187 -33.79 -5.31 3.58
N SER A 188 -33.78 -6.48 2.95
CA SER A 188 -32.64 -7.40 2.85
C SER A 188 -31.87 -7.27 1.52
N SER A 189 -32.19 -6.27 0.68
CA SER A 189 -31.40 -5.97 -0.52
C SER A 189 -30.11 -5.27 -0.12
N THR A 190 -28.98 -5.90 -0.43
CA THR A 190 -27.67 -5.25 -0.43
C THR A 190 -27.69 -4.15 -1.48
N ARG A 191 -28.04 -2.92 -1.10
CA ARG A 191 -27.71 -1.76 -1.91
C ARG A 191 -26.19 -1.72 -2.01
N ALA A 192 -25.66 -1.88 -3.22
CA ALA A 192 -24.30 -1.44 -3.49
C ALA A 192 -24.27 0.04 -3.15
N ASN A 193 -23.71 0.39 -1.99
CA ASN A 193 -23.38 1.76 -1.68
C ASN A 193 -22.21 2.10 -2.61
N VAL A 194 -22.54 2.58 -3.82
CA VAL A 194 -21.56 3.29 -4.65
C VAL A 194 -21.37 4.64 -3.97
N GLY A 195 -20.68 4.61 -2.83
CA GLY A 195 -20.27 5.80 -2.14
C GLY A 195 -19.40 6.61 -3.09
N GLN A 196 -19.83 7.84 -3.37
CA GLN A 196 -18.93 8.86 -3.90
C GLN A 196 -17.78 9.03 -2.91
N GLY A 197 -16.57 8.62 -3.30
CA GLY A 197 -15.36 8.81 -2.52
C GLY A 197 -14.17 8.30 -3.31
N THR A 198 -13.47 9.23 -3.98
CA THR A 198 -12.17 9.10 -4.67
C THR A 198 -11.60 7.67 -4.76
N ALA A 199 -11.58 7.07 -5.95
CA ALA A 199 -10.87 5.81 -6.18
C ALA A 199 -9.47 5.90 -5.57
N THR A 200 -9.25 5.23 -4.44
CA THR A 200 -7.98 5.27 -3.73
C THR A 200 -6.98 4.49 -4.55
N LEU A 201 -5.99 5.21 -5.10
CA LEU A 201 -4.94 4.59 -5.89
C LEU A 201 -4.23 3.51 -5.06
N PRO A 202 -3.80 2.39 -5.67
CA PRO A 202 -3.06 1.36 -4.95
C PRO A 202 -1.83 1.91 -4.22
N LEU A 203 -1.42 1.24 -3.14
CA LEU A 203 -0.28 1.66 -2.32
C LEU A 203 1.02 1.73 -3.13
N GLY A 204 1.24 0.76 -4.01
CA GLY A 204 2.39 0.69 -4.92
C GLY A 204 2.43 1.87 -5.89
N HIS A 205 1.29 2.21 -6.50
CA HIS A 205 1.19 3.40 -7.35
C HIS A 205 1.54 4.66 -6.55
N THR A 206 0.92 4.83 -5.38
CA THR A 206 1.16 5.98 -4.51
C THR A 206 2.62 6.10 -4.09
N LEU A 207 3.25 4.98 -3.71
CA LEU A 207 4.65 4.92 -3.31
C LEU A 207 5.57 5.31 -4.46
N ILE A 208 5.41 4.70 -5.64
CA ILE A 208 6.26 4.99 -6.80
C ILE A 208 6.13 6.45 -7.22
N THR A 209 4.91 6.97 -7.37
CA THR A 209 4.67 8.38 -7.71
C THR A 209 5.31 9.31 -6.70
N THR A 210 5.18 8.99 -5.41
CA THR A 210 5.80 9.77 -4.33
C THR A 210 7.33 9.75 -4.41
N LEU A 211 7.94 8.59 -4.65
CA LEU A 211 9.39 8.49 -4.79
C LEU A 211 9.90 9.27 -6.01
N VAL A 212 9.16 9.23 -7.12
CA VAL A 212 9.48 10.03 -8.30
C VAL A 212 9.38 11.52 -7.98
N ASP A 213 8.32 11.99 -7.32
CA ASP A 213 8.19 13.39 -6.90
C ASP A 213 9.36 13.83 -5.99
N LEU A 214 9.77 12.94 -5.06
CA LEU A 214 10.90 13.18 -4.15
C LEU A 214 12.24 13.32 -4.89
N LEU A 215 12.46 12.65 -6.02
CA LEU A 215 13.67 12.82 -6.84
C LEU A 215 13.79 14.24 -7.43
N PHE A 216 12.68 14.96 -7.57
CA PHE A 216 12.63 16.31 -8.12
C PHE A 216 12.10 17.33 -7.09
N THR A 217 12.25 17.04 -5.80
CA THR A 217 11.80 17.93 -4.71
C THR A 217 12.92 18.86 -4.28
N ARG A 218 12.59 20.16 -4.23
CA ARG A 218 13.53 21.19 -3.82
C ARG A 218 13.81 21.19 -2.34
N GLU A 219 15.02 21.63 -2.01
CA GLU A 219 15.53 21.62 -0.63
C GLU A 219 15.59 20.20 -0.04
N PHE A 220 15.48 19.18 -0.91
CA PHE A 220 15.64 17.77 -0.59
C PHE A 220 16.63 17.10 -1.57
N THR A 221 16.28 17.01 -2.85
CA THR A 221 17.13 16.43 -3.91
C THR A 221 17.58 17.47 -4.94
N LEU A 222 16.83 18.55 -5.11
CA LEU A 222 17.19 19.68 -5.98
C LEU A 222 17.67 20.88 -5.15
N GLU A 223 18.61 21.63 -5.72
CA GLU A 223 19.11 22.89 -5.17
C GLU A 223 18.01 23.97 -5.06
N ARG A 224 18.24 24.96 -4.19
CA ARG A 224 17.29 26.03 -3.88
C ARG A 224 16.98 26.97 -5.06
N ASN A 225 17.76 26.90 -6.13
CA ASN A 225 17.70 27.82 -7.27
C ASN A 225 16.69 27.34 -8.35
N GLY A 226 15.46 27.86 -8.29
CA GLY A 226 14.42 27.77 -9.34
C GLY A 226 13.00 28.22 -8.89
N VAL A 227 11.96 28.10 -9.74
CA VAL A 227 10.50 28.37 -9.48
C VAL A 227 9.74 27.24 -8.73
N ARG A 228 9.11 27.50 -7.56
CA ARG A 228 8.50 26.45 -6.67
C ARG A 228 7.74 25.37 -7.45
N GLY A 229 8.08 24.10 -7.23
CA GLY A 229 7.49 22.94 -7.94
C GLY A 229 8.54 21.87 -8.28
N SER A 230 8.10 20.74 -8.85
CA SER A 230 8.99 19.72 -9.41
C SER A 230 9.57 20.21 -10.74
N GLU A 231 10.90 20.34 -10.80
CA GLU A 231 11.61 20.80 -11.99
C GLU A 231 12.41 19.64 -12.58
N TYR A 232 11.93 19.13 -13.72
CA TYR A 232 12.46 17.98 -14.44
C TYR A 232 13.75 18.31 -15.22
N LYS A 233 14.74 18.90 -14.56
CA LYS A 233 16.02 19.35 -15.16
C LYS A 233 16.91 18.22 -15.69
N ILE A 234 16.69 16.98 -15.24
CA ILE A 234 17.52 15.80 -15.56
C ILE A 234 17.08 15.11 -16.86
N TRP A 235 15.96 15.52 -17.46
CA TRP A 235 15.55 15.01 -18.76
C TRP A 235 16.11 15.92 -19.85
N GLU A 236 17.35 15.65 -20.28
CA GLU A 236 17.85 16.22 -21.53
C GLU A 236 16.96 15.82 -22.71
N ALA A 237 16.94 16.67 -23.74
CA ALA A 237 16.17 16.44 -24.96
C ALA A 237 16.57 15.10 -25.61
N GLY A 238 15.71 14.09 -25.51
CA GLY A 238 15.93 12.78 -26.14
C GLY A 238 15.41 11.59 -25.34
N ILE A 239 15.23 11.74 -24.03
CA ILE A 239 14.57 10.73 -23.20
C ILE A 239 13.23 11.33 -22.76
N GLY A 240 12.16 11.08 -23.54
CA GLY A 240 10.81 11.62 -23.27
C GLY A 240 10.39 12.86 -24.08
N TYR A 241 11.01 13.11 -25.25
CA TYR A 241 10.68 14.10 -26.31
C TYR A 241 10.02 15.44 -25.89
N ASN A 242 10.81 16.53 -25.97
CA ASN A 242 10.40 17.90 -25.66
C ASN A 242 10.55 18.86 -26.87
N ALA A 243 10.39 18.35 -28.11
CA ALA A 243 10.36 19.17 -29.32
C ALA A 243 8.97 19.10 -29.98
N LYS A 244 8.61 20.08 -30.83
CA LYS A 244 7.48 19.89 -31.75
C LYS A 244 7.96 18.98 -32.89
N TYR A 245 7.14 18.00 -33.24
CA TYR A 245 7.38 17.13 -34.39
C TYR A 245 7.48 17.97 -35.67
N GLU A 246 8.69 18.11 -36.21
CA GLU A 246 8.90 18.66 -37.55
C GLU A 246 8.90 17.51 -38.55
N LYS A 247 7.81 17.43 -39.31
CA LYS A 247 7.67 16.47 -40.42
C LYS A 247 8.60 16.93 -41.53
N ASN A 248 9.81 16.38 -41.59
CA ASN A 248 10.67 16.53 -42.77
C ASN A 248 10.01 15.80 -43.94
N VAL A 249 9.20 16.52 -44.71
CA VAL A 249 8.76 16.08 -46.03
C VAL A 249 9.92 16.34 -46.98
N THR A 250 10.83 15.37 -47.11
CA THR A 250 11.72 15.33 -48.25
C THR A 250 10.87 15.02 -49.49
N PRO A 251 10.83 15.88 -50.52
CA PRO A 251 10.27 15.50 -51.79
C PRO A 251 11.19 14.42 -52.35
N ILE A 252 10.66 13.21 -52.55
CA ILE A 252 11.34 12.21 -53.37
C ILE A 252 11.26 12.72 -54.82
N GLY A 253 12.20 13.59 -55.18
CA GLY A 253 12.47 13.94 -56.56
C GLY A 253 13.31 12.82 -57.16
N PHE A 254 12.66 11.86 -57.82
CA PHE A 254 13.34 11.01 -58.79
C PHE A 254 13.67 11.88 -60.01
N GLN A 255 14.96 12.15 -60.21
CA GLN A 255 15.52 12.47 -61.52
C GLN A 255 15.93 11.17 -62.20
#